data_AF-A0A6B0HH24-F1
#
_entry.id   AF-A0A6B0HH24-F1
#
_cell.length_a   1.000
_cell.length_b   1.000
_cell.length_c   1.000
_cell.angle_alpha   90.00
_cell.angle_beta   90.00
_cell.angle_gamma   90.00
#
_symmetry.space_group_name_H-M   'P 1'
#
loop_
_entity.id
_entity.type
_entity.pdbx_description
1 polymer ?
#
loop_
_entity_poly.entity_id
_entity_poly.type
_entity_poly.pdbx_seq_one_letter_code
_entity_poly.pdbx_strand_id
1 'polypeptide(L)'
;MIRYVLAVLLAVALLALSVPAIEHGATVSSERQIDHDVDEIDRAATSLVDHEDLPPDGHPPPQRVVPVSLPSDSLTSTPVDRFSIDRTSEQTSAVVVALEGENPRTTVIDAPIVYATPTENRSVELGGTATKTELLLRLETDPSGTNVVVVTRV
;
A
#
# COMPACT_ATOMS: atom_id res chain seq x y z
N MET A 1 -25.34 25.33 40.22
CA MET A 1 -24.84 23.93 40.28
C MET A 1 -25.47 23.07 39.18
N ILE A 2 -26.81 22.90 39.15
CA ILE A 2 -27.50 22.07 38.14
C ILE A 2 -27.19 22.46 36.68
N ARG A 3 -27.04 23.76 36.39
CA ARG A 3 -26.70 24.27 35.05
C ARG A 3 -25.34 23.77 34.55
N TYR A 4 -24.34 23.64 35.43
CA TYR A 4 -23.02 23.14 35.05
C TYR A 4 -23.04 21.63 34.83
N VAL A 5 -23.77 20.89 35.67
CA VAL A 5 -23.96 19.45 35.51
C VAL A 5 -24.65 19.15 34.17
N LEU A 6 -25.73 19.88 33.86
CA LEU A 6 -26.42 19.75 32.58
C LEU A 6 -25.49 20.06 31.39
N ALA A 7 -24.69 21.11 31.49
CA ALA A 7 -23.75 21.48 30.44
C ALA A 7 -22.68 20.40 30.20
N VAL A 8 -22.14 19.82 31.27
CA VAL A 8 -21.17 18.72 31.19
C VAL A 8 -21.80 17.47 30.58
N LEU A 9 -23.00 17.08 31.03
CA LEU A 9 -23.71 15.93 30.48
C LEU A 9 -24.02 16.12 28.99
N LEU A 10 -24.45 17.32 28.59
CA LEU A 10 -24.70 17.64 27.19
C LEU A 10 -23.41 17.57 26.36
N ALA A 11 -22.30 18.09 26.87
CA ALA A 11 -21.00 18.01 26.19
C ALA A 11 -20.55 16.56 25.99
N VAL A 12 -20.66 15.73 27.04
CA VAL A 12 -20.34 14.29 26.94
C VAL A 12 -21.26 13.59 25.93
N ALA A 13 -22.56 13.90 25.93
CA ALA A 13 -23.50 13.33 24.97
C ALA A 13 -23.15 13.70 23.52
N LEU A 14 -22.77 14.96 23.27
CA LEU A 14 -22.34 15.41 21.94
C LEU A 14 -21.03 14.75 21.50
N LEU A 15 -20.07 14.61 22.41
CA LEU A 15 -18.80 13.92 22.13
C LEU A 15 -19.05 12.44 21.80
N ALA A 16 -19.87 11.75 22.58
CA ALA A 16 -20.21 10.35 22.35
C ALA A 16 -20.89 10.14 20.98
N LEU A 17 -21.76 11.07 20.56
CA LEU A 17 -22.40 11.02 19.24
C LEU A 17 -21.43 11.31 18.07
N SER A 18 -20.29 11.94 18.34
CA SER A 18 -19.31 12.31 17.31
C SER A 18 -18.29 11.20 17.03
N VAL A 19 -18.10 10.26 17.95
CA VAL A 19 -17.08 9.19 17.82
C VAL A 19 -17.22 8.39 16.51
N PRO A 20 -18.40 7.86 16.13
CA PRO A 20 -18.53 7.07 14.90
C PRO A 20 -18.21 7.87 13.63
N ALA A 21 -18.48 9.18 13.64
CA ALA A 21 -18.17 10.04 12.51
C ALA A 21 -16.67 10.27 12.36
N ILE A 22 -15.93 10.35 13.48
CA ILE A 22 -14.47 10.46 13.50
C ILE A 22 -13.85 9.16 13.00
N GLU A 23 -14.31 8.01 13.51
CA GLU A 23 -13.85 6.68 13.08
C GLU A 23 -14.04 6.50 11.57
N HIS A 24 -15.23 6.80 11.05
CA HIS A 24 -15.48 6.72 9.61
C HIS A 24 -14.58 7.67 8.80
N GLY A 25 -14.37 8.89 9.30
CA GLY A 25 -13.45 9.85 8.68
C GLY A 25 -12.00 9.36 8.64
N ALA A 26 -11.55 8.69 9.71
CA ALA A 26 -10.22 8.11 9.81
C ALA A 26 -10.03 6.95 8.80
N THR A 27 -11.03 6.07 8.67
CA THR A 27 -11.00 4.97 7.69
C THR A 27 -10.95 5.52 6.27
N VAL A 28 -11.84 6.44 5.91
CA VAL A 28 -11.88 7.01 4.55
C VAL A 28 -10.58 7.78 4.23
N SER A 29 -9.97 8.45 5.20
CA SER A 29 -8.67 9.10 4.99
C SER A 29 -7.56 8.08 4.69
N SER A 30 -7.57 6.94 5.39
CA SER A 30 -6.57 5.89 5.24
C SER A 30 -6.75 5.13 3.92
N GLU A 31 -7.99 4.87 3.52
CA GLU A 31 -8.31 4.31 2.20
C GLU A 31 -7.76 5.19 1.07
N ARG A 32 -8.01 6.51 1.10
CA ARG A 32 -7.50 7.43 0.06
C ARG A 32 -5.98 7.47 -0.03
N GLN A 33 -5.30 7.37 1.12
CA GLN A 33 -3.84 7.33 1.14
C GLN A 33 -3.30 6.03 0.54
N ILE A 34 -3.92 4.90 0.88
CA ILE A 34 -3.56 3.59 0.34
C ILE A 34 -3.81 3.54 -1.16
N ASP A 35 -4.96 4.03 -1.63
CA ASP A 35 -5.28 4.09 -3.06
C ASP A 35 -4.22 4.90 -3.82
N HIS A 36 -3.79 6.04 -3.27
CA HIS A 36 -2.73 6.85 -3.86
C HIS A 36 -1.39 6.09 -3.96
N ASP A 37 -0.99 5.40 -2.87
CA ASP A 37 0.27 4.66 -2.83
C ASP A 37 0.24 3.44 -3.79
N VAL A 38 -0.89 2.73 -3.87
CA VAL A 38 -1.08 1.62 -4.82
C VAL A 38 -1.05 2.13 -6.26
N ASP A 39 -1.70 3.24 -6.57
CA ASP A 39 -1.65 3.88 -7.90
C ASP A 39 -0.24 4.32 -8.29
N GLU A 40 0.57 4.75 -7.32
CA GLU A 40 1.96 5.14 -7.58
C GLU A 40 2.85 3.93 -7.89
N ILE A 41 2.66 2.83 -7.15
CA ILE A 41 3.34 1.55 -7.42
C ILE A 41 2.93 1.03 -8.80
N ASP A 42 1.63 1.00 -9.12
CA ASP A 42 1.11 0.55 -10.41
C ASP A 42 1.72 1.36 -11.56
N ARG A 43 1.63 2.70 -11.50
CA ARG A 43 2.22 3.57 -12.51
C ARG A 43 3.73 3.38 -12.66
N ALA A 44 4.46 3.22 -11.56
CA ALA A 44 5.90 3.02 -11.60
C ALA A 44 6.28 1.64 -12.19
N ALA A 45 5.57 0.59 -11.81
CA ALA A 45 5.80 -0.78 -12.29
C ALA A 45 5.41 -0.92 -13.77
N THR A 46 4.23 -0.45 -14.15
CA THR A 46 3.75 -0.44 -15.54
C THR A 46 4.65 0.42 -16.42
N SER A 47 5.12 1.58 -15.93
CA SER A 47 6.10 2.38 -16.67
C SER A 47 7.42 1.65 -16.91
N LEU A 48 7.91 0.83 -15.97
CA LEU A 48 9.12 0.03 -16.18
C LEU A 48 8.89 -1.04 -17.25
N VAL A 49 7.73 -1.71 -17.24
CA VAL A 49 7.42 -2.80 -18.17
C VAL A 49 7.15 -2.29 -19.58
N ASP A 50 6.40 -1.19 -19.72
CA ASP A 50 5.90 -0.72 -21.02
C ASP A 50 6.87 0.20 -21.76
N HIS A 51 7.76 0.90 -21.04
CA HIS A 51 8.56 1.98 -21.62
C HIS A 51 10.07 1.83 -21.48
N GLU A 52 10.56 0.86 -20.69
CA GLU A 52 12.00 0.65 -20.50
C GLU A 52 12.44 -0.67 -21.14
N ASP A 53 13.58 -0.63 -21.83
CA ASP A 53 14.23 -1.82 -22.37
C ASP A 53 15.33 -2.30 -21.42
N LEU A 54 15.51 -3.63 -21.29
CA LEU A 54 16.65 -4.16 -20.56
C LEU A 54 17.94 -3.84 -21.33
N PRO A 55 18.94 -3.24 -20.67
CA PRO A 55 20.22 -2.99 -21.29
C PRO A 55 21.00 -4.29 -21.47
N PRO A 56 22.04 -4.30 -22.33
CA PRO A 56 22.90 -5.45 -22.51
C PRO A 56 23.54 -5.91 -21.20
N ASP A 57 23.81 -7.21 -21.09
CA ASP A 57 24.44 -7.84 -19.93
C ASP A 57 25.62 -7.01 -19.38
N GLY A 58 25.62 -6.79 -18.07
CA GLY A 58 26.65 -6.01 -17.37
C GLY A 58 26.32 -4.53 -17.15
N HIS A 59 25.19 -4.04 -17.66
CA HIS A 59 24.68 -2.72 -17.32
C HIS A 59 23.62 -2.80 -16.20
N PRO A 60 23.51 -1.78 -15.33
CA PRO A 60 22.47 -1.73 -14.32
C PRO A 60 21.08 -1.71 -14.99
N PRO A 61 20.14 -2.55 -14.54
CA PRO A 61 18.77 -2.54 -15.07
C PRO A 61 18.03 -1.22 -14.74
N PRO A 62 16.98 -0.88 -15.51
CA PRO A 62 16.10 0.23 -15.19
C PRO A 62 15.50 0.06 -13.79
N GLN A 63 15.52 1.13 -13.00
CA GLN A 63 15.05 1.11 -11.62
C GLN A 63 14.33 2.40 -11.25
N ARG A 64 13.34 2.29 -10.36
CA ARG A 64 12.58 3.41 -9.80
C ARG A 64 12.43 3.23 -8.30
N VAL A 65 12.50 4.32 -7.56
CA VAL A 65 12.24 4.32 -6.11
C VAL A 65 10.86 4.90 -5.91
N VAL A 66 9.99 4.13 -5.25
CA VAL A 66 8.63 4.55 -4.91
C VAL A 66 8.53 4.64 -3.39
N PRO A 67 8.25 5.83 -2.83
CA PRO A 67 7.99 5.97 -1.41
C PRO A 67 6.60 5.42 -1.09
N VAL A 68 6.51 4.50 -0.14
CA VAL A 68 5.24 3.96 0.36
C VAL A 68 5.10 4.34 1.83
N SER A 69 3.96 4.93 2.19
CA SER A 69 3.68 5.37 3.55
C SER A 69 2.40 4.73 4.04
N LEU A 70 2.54 3.61 4.77
CA LEU A 70 1.39 2.98 5.39
C LEU A 70 0.81 3.87 6.50
N PRO A 71 -0.52 4.10 6.51
CA PRO A 71 -1.17 4.86 7.56
C PRO A 71 -0.87 4.32 8.97
N SER A 72 -0.63 5.24 9.90
CA SER A 72 -0.30 4.95 11.30
C SER A 72 -1.53 5.17 12.18
N ASP A 73 -1.69 4.35 13.21
CA ASP A 73 -2.74 4.51 14.22
C ASP A 73 -2.76 5.95 14.78
N SER A 74 -3.85 6.67 14.53
CA SER A 74 -4.05 8.04 14.99
C SER A 74 -5.53 8.41 15.00
N LEU A 75 -5.87 9.54 15.65
CA LEU A 75 -7.24 10.04 15.69
C LEU A 75 -7.87 10.32 14.31
N THR A 76 -7.05 10.40 13.26
CA THR A 76 -7.47 10.72 11.90
C THR A 76 -7.10 9.63 10.89
N SER A 77 -6.61 8.48 11.34
CA SER A 77 -6.24 7.38 10.45
C SER A 77 -6.40 6.03 11.13
N THR A 78 -7.02 5.11 10.41
CA THR A 78 -7.14 3.70 10.75
C THR A 78 -5.86 2.98 10.30
N PRO A 79 -5.20 2.22 11.18
CA PRO A 79 -3.97 1.51 10.83
C PRO A 79 -4.22 0.38 9.81
N VAL A 80 -3.15 0.02 9.10
CA VAL A 80 -3.15 -1.14 8.19
C VAL A 80 -2.78 -2.40 8.95
N ASP A 81 -3.67 -3.40 8.93
CA ASP A 81 -3.43 -4.73 9.49
C ASP A 81 -2.60 -5.59 8.55
N ARG A 82 -2.88 -5.50 7.24
CA ARG A 82 -2.23 -6.30 6.21
C ARG A 82 -2.06 -5.50 4.92
N PHE A 83 -0.87 -5.58 4.35
CA PHE A 83 -0.59 -5.14 2.99
C PHE A 83 0.30 -6.20 2.33
N SER A 84 -0.19 -6.85 1.27
CA SER A 84 0.61 -7.78 0.46
C SER A 84 0.44 -7.51 -1.02
N ILE A 85 1.52 -7.68 -1.79
CA ILE A 85 1.49 -7.69 -3.26
C ILE A 85 1.83 -9.10 -3.71
N ASP A 86 0.92 -9.70 -4.45
CA ASP A 86 0.97 -11.09 -4.89
C ASP A 86 0.90 -11.15 -6.42
N ARG A 87 1.92 -11.71 -7.09
CA ARG A 87 1.84 -11.95 -8.54
C ARG A 87 0.73 -12.95 -8.82
N THR A 88 -0.27 -12.53 -9.57
CA THR A 88 -1.47 -13.35 -9.86
C THR A 88 -1.38 -13.98 -11.25
N SER A 89 -0.69 -13.35 -12.19
CA SER A 89 -0.49 -13.88 -13.54
C SER A 89 0.91 -13.54 -14.10
N GLU A 90 1.18 -13.93 -15.35
CA GLU A 90 2.43 -13.58 -16.01
C GLU A 90 2.63 -12.08 -16.19
N GLN A 91 1.55 -11.30 -16.25
CA GLN A 91 1.55 -9.86 -16.55
C GLN A 91 0.92 -9.01 -15.44
N THR A 92 0.29 -9.61 -14.43
CA THR A 92 -0.46 -8.86 -13.41
C THR A 92 -0.18 -9.33 -12.00
N SER A 93 -0.34 -8.40 -11.06
CA SER A 93 -0.24 -8.62 -9.62
C SER A 93 -1.50 -8.12 -8.92
N ALA A 94 -1.75 -8.61 -7.72
CA ALA A 94 -2.85 -8.17 -6.88
C ALA A 94 -2.29 -7.62 -5.57
N VAL A 95 -2.74 -6.45 -5.18
CA VAL A 95 -2.49 -5.88 -3.86
C VAL A 95 -3.67 -6.22 -2.96
N VAL A 96 -3.39 -6.87 -1.84
CA VAL A 96 -4.39 -7.15 -0.80
C VAL A 96 -4.11 -6.23 0.39
N VAL A 97 -5.09 -5.40 0.73
CA VAL A 97 -5.00 -4.46 1.84
C VAL A 97 -6.14 -4.68 2.82
N ALA A 98 -5.83 -4.79 4.11
CA ALA A 98 -6.80 -4.83 5.19
C ALA A 98 -6.49 -3.70 6.19
N LEU A 99 -7.48 -2.84 6.42
CA LEU A 99 -7.48 -1.86 7.52
C LEU A 99 -8.05 -2.52 8.78
N GLU A 100 -7.65 -2.03 9.95
CA GLU A 100 -8.16 -2.53 11.23
C GLU A 100 -9.69 -2.44 11.29
N GLY A 101 -10.34 -3.59 11.55
CA GLY A 101 -11.80 -3.69 11.65
C GLY A 101 -12.56 -3.69 10.32
N GLU A 102 -11.86 -3.57 9.18
CA GLU A 102 -12.45 -3.55 7.84
C GLU A 102 -12.21 -4.86 7.09
N ASN A 103 -13.02 -5.10 6.04
CA ASN A 103 -12.80 -6.25 5.17
C ASN A 103 -11.60 -6.01 4.25
N PRO A 104 -10.79 -7.05 3.96
CA PRO A 104 -9.72 -6.94 2.98
C PRO A 104 -10.24 -6.51 1.61
N ARG A 105 -9.55 -5.55 0.99
CA ARG A 105 -9.77 -5.11 -0.39
C ARG A 105 -8.64 -5.63 -1.27
N THR A 106 -8.98 -5.91 -2.53
CA THR A 106 -8.02 -6.35 -3.54
C THR A 106 -8.04 -5.39 -4.72
N THR A 107 -6.86 -4.90 -5.10
CA THR A 107 -6.64 -4.05 -6.28
C THR A 107 -5.67 -4.74 -7.23
N VAL A 108 -5.94 -4.68 -8.53
CA VAL A 108 -5.06 -5.28 -9.55
C VAL A 108 -4.04 -4.25 -10.01
N ILE A 109 -2.80 -4.70 -10.22
CA ILE A 109 -1.69 -3.96 -10.81
C ILE A 109 -1.37 -4.60 -12.16
N ASP A 110 -1.22 -3.76 -13.18
CA ASP A 110 -0.97 -4.17 -14.57
C ASP A 110 0.52 -4.43 -14.86
N ALA A 111 1.23 -4.94 -13.85
CA ALA A 111 2.63 -5.35 -13.94
C ALA A 111 2.89 -6.60 -13.09
N PRO A 112 3.76 -7.51 -13.55
CA PRO A 112 4.18 -8.67 -12.77
C PRO A 112 5.25 -8.28 -11.74
N ILE A 113 4.87 -8.26 -10.46
CA ILE A 113 5.71 -7.84 -9.33
C ILE A 113 6.12 -9.06 -8.51
N VAL A 114 7.40 -9.18 -8.20
CA VAL A 114 7.97 -10.23 -7.35
C VAL A 114 8.91 -9.65 -6.29
N TYR A 115 8.99 -10.29 -5.12
CA TYR A 115 9.84 -9.80 -4.03
C TYR A 115 11.26 -10.39 -4.05
N ALA A 116 12.24 -9.49 -3.93
CA ALA A 116 13.68 -9.75 -3.72
C ALA A 116 14.43 -10.54 -4.80
N THR A 117 13.81 -11.50 -5.48
CA THR A 117 14.46 -12.34 -6.49
C THR A 117 13.49 -12.60 -7.65
N PRO A 118 13.93 -12.46 -8.92
CA PRO A 118 13.05 -12.63 -10.08
C PRO A 118 12.52 -14.06 -10.23
N THR A 119 13.24 -15.05 -9.70
CA THR A 119 12.95 -16.49 -9.88
C THR A 119 11.92 -17.05 -8.92
N GLU A 120 11.61 -16.34 -7.84
CA GLU A 120 10.69 -16.81 -6.81
C GLU A 120 9.45 -15.92 -6.79
N ASN A 121 8.27 -16.52 -6.90
CA ASN A 121 7.00 -15.82 -6.75
C ASN A 121 6.72 -15.54 -5.26
N ARG A 122 7.58 -14.75 -4.63
CA ARG A 122 7.40 -14.29 -3.25
C ARG A 122 6.58 -13.00 -3.25
N SER A 123 5.63 -12.97 -2.33
CA SER A 123 4.79 -11.81 -2.07
C SER A 123 5.60 -10.68 -1.43
N VAL A 124 5.32 -9.44 -1.81
CA VAL A 124 5.82 -8.26 -1.10
C VAL A 124 4.88 -8.02 0.07
N GLU A 125 5.23 -8.50 1.26
CA GLU A 125 4.49 -8.16 2.47
C GLU A 125 5.03 -6.84 3.02
N LEU A 126 4.20 -5.84 3.27
CA LEU A 126 4.54 -4.65 4.05
C LEU A 126 3.79 -4.77 5.39
N GLY A 127 4.51 -5.13 6.45
CA GLY A 127 3.93 -5.31 7.77
C GLY A 127 3.38 -4.00 8.36
N GLY A 128 2.27 -4.10 9.10
CA GLY A 128 1.55 -2.97 9.70
C GLY A 128 2.23 -2.39 10.94
N THR A 129 2.84 -1.21 10.80
CA THR A 129 2.51 0.05 11.51
C THR A 129 3.48 1.13 11.03
N ALA A 130 2.94 2.27 10.57
CA ALA A 130 3.61 3.57 10.53
C ALA A 130 5.01 3.66 9.90
N THR A 131 5.36 2.80 8.94
CA THR A 131 6.71 2.80 8.37
C THR A 131 6.68 3.39 6.96
N LYS A 132 7.24 4.59 6.83
CA LYS A 132 7.67 5.09 5.51
C LYS A 132 8.75 4.15 5.01
N THR A 133 8.48 3.45 3.93
CA THR A 133 9.41 2.51 3.31
C THR A 133 9.64 2.94 1.89
N GLU A 134 10.89 2.96 1.47
CA GLU A 134 11.23 3.14 0.07
C GLU A 134 11.28 1.76 -0.61
N LEU A 135 10.51 1.60 -1.69
CA LEU A 135 10.55 0.42 -2.53
C LEU A 135 11.39 0.71 -3.76
N LEU A 136 12.47 -0.04 -3.93
CA LEU A 136 13.20 -0.08 -5.19
C LEU A 136 12.52 -1.10 -6.10
N LEU A 137 11.92 -0.60 -7.19
CA LEU A 137 11.39 -1.39 -8.28
C LEU A 137 12.46 -1.49 -9.35
N ARG A 138 12.77 -2.71 -9.79
CA ARG A 138 13.81 -2.98 -10.78
C ARG A 138 13.26 -3.90 -11.86
N LEU A 139 13.50 -3.54 -13.12
CA LEU A 139 13.10 -4.40 -14.23
C LEU A 139 14.14 -5.50 -14.43
N GLU A 140 13.72 -6.76 -14.35
CA GLU A 140 14.55 -7.94 -14.58
C GLU A 140 13.82 -8.96 -15.45
N THR A 141 14.53 -10.00 -15.85
CA THR A 141 13.95 -11.12 -16.60
C THR A 141 13.89 -12.36 -15.71
N ASP A 142 12.70 -12.94 -15.57
CA ASP A 142 12.52 -14.25 -14.93
C ASP A 142 13.16 -15.36 -15.78
N PRO A 143 13.60 -16.51 -15.22
CA PRO A 143 14.07 -17.69 -15.94
C PRO A 143 13.24 -18.12 -17.16
N SER A 144 11.96 -17.75 -17.23
CA SER A 144 11.07 -17.99 -18.38
C SER A 144 11.31 -17.04 -19.57
N GLY A 145 12.16 -16.02 -19.42
CA GLY A 145 12.39 -14.98 -20.43
C GLY A 145 11.41 -13.81 -20.37
N THR A 146 10.56 -13.74 -19.35
CA THR A 146 9.53 -12.69 -19.18
C THR A 146 10.05 -11.56 -18.32
N ASN A 147 9.77 -10.32 -18.72
CA ASN A 147 10.10 -9.14 -17.93
C ASN A 147 9.23 -9.08 -16.66
N VAL A 148 9.88 -8.96 -15.51
CA VAL A 148 9.28 -8.87 -14.18
C VAL A 148 9.85 -7.69 -13.41
N VAL A 149 9.01 -7.09 -12.56
CA VAL A 149 9.44 -6.02 -11.67
C VAL A 149 9.81 -6.63 -10.32
N VAL A 150 11.10 -6.61 -10.01
CA VAL A 150 11.63 -7.06 -8.72
C VAL A 150 11.58 -5.91 -7.73
N VAL A 151 10.89 -6.12 -6.63
CA VAL A 151 10.75 -5.14 -5.53
C VAL A 151 11.68 -5.51 -4.39
N THR A 152 12.45 -4.53 -3.92
CA THR A 152 13.28 -4.64 -2.71
C THR A 152 13.05 -3.42 -1.81
N ARG A 153 13.09 -3.61 -0.49
CA ARG A 153 13.06 -2.48 0.46
C ARG A 153 14.44 -1.86 0.59
N VAL A 154 14.50 -0.53 0.69
CA VAL A 154 15.74 0.25 0.85
C VAL A 154 15.81 0.90 2.23
#